data_AF-A0A645ELE5-F1
#
_entry.id   AF-A0A645ELE5-F1
#
_cell.length_a   1.000
_cell.length_b   1.000
_cell.length_c   1.000
_cell.angle_alpha   90.00
_cell.angle_beta   90.00
_cell.angle_gamma   90.00
#
_symmetry.space_group_name_H-M   'P 1'
#
loop_
_entity.id
_entity.type
_entity.pdbx_description
1 polymer ?
#
loop_
_entity_poly.entity_id
_entity_poly.type
_entity_poly.pdbx_seq_one_letter_code
_entity_poly.pdbx_strand_id
1 'polypeptide(L)'
;MYTTVPSFIIALIIYTIIGFNIGKGAFDASRVELIRSTILENFNINVWLLIPPVFIVIAAVKRIPGIPSLLGAAALGGIFAMIFQGRGLGDVLLNFHYGFEASTGVEIVDKLLNRGGLNSMLWTISLIIFALSFGGILEKSGFIQVILGRLVKKVKSVVGLVTLTIITGIICDFVLTDQYLAIIVPGRMYYKKYDEMNLSRSYLSRTLEDGGTLWSPMCPWNGCGAYQSATLGVSTFAYFPYSFMNLINPILAITFAYFKIAVFHRNDKRFKDAEEYRLKRSSEESVKN
;
A
#
# COMPACT_ATOMS: atom_id res chain seq x y z
N MET A 1 0.40 1.26 -16.37
CA MET A 1 0.69 0.22 -15.34
C MET A 1 1.14 -1.05 -16.06
N TYR A 2 2.42 -1.13 -16.45
CA TYR A 2 2.91 -2.22 -17.33
C TYR A 2 3.50 -3.40 -16.56
N THR A 3 4.05 -3.16 -15.37
CA THR A 3 4.59 -4.20 -14.48
C THR A 3 3.51 -4.68 -13.51
N THR A 4 2.79 -3.74 -12.89
CA THR A 4 1.77 -4.02 -11.86
C THR A 4 0.63 -4.92 -12.33
N VAL A 5 0.07 -4.67 -13.52
CA VAL A 5 -1.10 -5.42 -14.03
C VAL A 5 -0.72 -6.88 -14.33
N PRO A 6 0.35 -7.18 -15.09
CA PRO A 6 0.82 -8.56 -15.23
C PRO A 6 1.14 -9.25 -13.91
N SER A 7 1.83 -8.57 -12.99
CA SER A 7 2.12 -9.11 -11.65
C SER A 7 0.85 -9.48 -10.88
N PHE A 8 -0.16 -8.61 -10.94
CA PHE A 8 -1.46 -8.85 -10.32
C PHE A 8 -2.17 -10.05 -10.93
N ILE A 9 -2.18 -10.18 -12.27
CA ILE A 9 -2.76 -11.33 -12.97
C ILE A 9 -2.04 -12.63 -12.56
N ILE A 10 -0.71 -12.63 -12.51
CA ILE A 10 0.05 -13.82 -12.09
C ILE A 10 -0.26 -14.17 -10.63
N ALA A 11 -0.30 -13.18 -9.73
CA ALA A 11 -0.68 -13.41 -8.34
C ALA A 11 -2.08 -14.01 -8.22
N LEU A 12 -3.06 -13.50 -8.99
CA LEU A 12 -4.42 -14.06 -9.05
C LEU A 12 -4.42 -15.52 -9.51
N ILE A 13 -3.64 -15.86 -10.55
CA ILE A 13 -3.51 -17.24 -11.04
C ILE A 13 -2.93 -18.13 -9.94
N ILE A 14 -1.85 -17.70 -9.27
CA ILE A 14 -1.22 -18.46 -8.19
C ILE A 14 -2.20 -18.69 -7.04
N TYR A 15 -2.89 -17.65 -6.56
CA TYR A 15 -3.90 -17.78 -5.51
C TYR A 15 -5.05 -18.69 -5.94
N THR A 16 -5.47 -18.64 -7.20
CA THR A 16 -6.52 -19.51 -7.74
C THR A 16 -6.09 -20.98 -7.73
N ILE A 17 -4.85 -21.27 -8.15
CA ILE A 17 -4.28 -22.63 -8.13
C ILE A 17 -4.16 -23.13 -6.68
N ILE A 18 -3.66 -22.30 -5.76
CA ILE A 18 -3.57 -22.65 -4.34
C ILE A 18 -4.97 -22.93 -3.78
N GLY A 19 -5.96 -22.08 -4.10
CA GLY A 19 -7.35 -22.25 -3.69
C GLY A 19 -7.96 -23.57 -4.16
N PHE A 20 -7.73 -23.97 -5.41
CA PHE A 20 -8.21 -25.27 -5.92
C PHE A 20 -7.55 -26.49 -5.27
N ASN A 21 -6.31 -26.35 -4.77
CA ASN A 21 -5.61 -27.45 -4.11
C ASN A 21 -5.95 -27.58 -2.62
N ILE A 22 -6.29 -26.48 -1.94
CA ILE A 22 -6.74 -26.48 -0.54
C ILE A 22 -8.21 -26.94 -0.42
N GLY A 23 -9.03 -26.72 -1.46
CA GLY A 23 -10.48 -26.94 -1.43
C GLY A 23 -11.00 -28.37 -1.61
N LYS A 24 -10.14 -29.40 -1.75
CA LYS A 24 -10.60 -30.79 -2.04
C LYS A 24 -11.25 -31.53 -0.85
N GLY A 25 -11.47 -30.88 0.30
CA GLY A 25 -12.14 -31.51 1.44
C GLY A 25 -12.71 -30.58 2.53
N ALA A 26 -12.91 -29.27 2.26
CA ALA A 26 -13.18 -28.30 3.32
C ALA A 26 -14.24 -27.21 3.00
N PHE A 27 -15.01 -27.32 1.91
CA PHE A 27 -16.17 -26.45 1.73
C PHE A 27 -17.32 -26.98 2.59
N ASP A 28 -17.50 -26.33 3.74
CA ASP A 28 -18.54 -26.67 4.69
C ASP A 28 -19.61 -25.59 4.67
N ALA A 29 -20.68 -25.85 3.92
CA ALA A 29 -21.81 -24.94 3.81
C ALA A 29 -22.44 -24.63 5.18
N SER A 30 -22.31 -25.53 6.16
CA SER A 30 -22.82 -25.30 7.51
C SER A 30 -22.04 -24.19 8.24
N ARG A 31 -20.73 -24.06 8.01
CA ARG A 31 -19.93 -22.96 8.56
C ARG A 31 -20.29 -21.62 7.94
N VAL A 32 -20.60 -21.59 6.65
CA VAL A 32 -21.07 -20.36 5.98
C VAL A 32 -22.41 -19.92 6.54
N GLU A 33 -23.34 -20.86 6.69
CA GLU A 33 -24.67 -20.54 7.25
C GLU A 33 -24.57 -20.13 8.72
N LEU A 34 -23.72 -20.77 9.53
CA LEU A 34 -23.46 -20.37 10.91
C LEU A 34 -22.96 -18.92 10.99
N ILE A 35 -21.92 -18.57 10.21
CA ILE A 35 -21.39 -17.19 10.19
C ILE A 35 -22.50 -16.20 9.79
N ARG A 36 -23.28 -16.55 8.76
CA ARG A 36 -24.36 -15.70 8.25
C ARG A 36 -25.47 -15.50 9.30
N SER A 37 -25.96 -16.57 9.91
CA SER A 37 -27.04 -16.49 10.90
C SER A 37 -26.59 -15.71 12.13
N THR A 38 -25.38 -15.98 12.64
CA THR A 38 -24.83 -15.25 13.80
C THR A 38 -24.71 -13.74 13.53
N ILE A 39 -24.32 -13.32 12.33
CA ILE A 39 -24.27 -11.89 11.98
C ILE A 39 -25.68 -11.29 11.92
N LEU A 40 -26.65 -11.98 11.30
CA LEU A 40 -28.02 -11.48 11.17
C LEU A 40 -28.78 -11.43 12.50
N GLU A 41 -28.42 -12.28 13.46
CA GLU A 41 -28.98 -12.25 14.82
C GLU A 41 -28.42 -11.09 15.66
N ASN A 42 -27.16 -10.70 15.44
CA ASN A 42 -26.49 -9.68 16.25
C ASN A 42 -26.53 -8.26 15.64
N PHE A 43 -26.80 -8.12 14.34
CA PHE A 43 -26.74 -6.84 13.63
C PHE A 43 -27.94 -6.62 12.71
N ASN A 44 -28.38 -5.37 12.63
CA ASN A 44 -29.34 -4.95 11.62
C ASN A 44 -28.60 -4.68 10.31
N ILE A 45 -28.56 -5.69 9.43
CA ILE A 45 -27.96 -5.59 8.11
C ILE A 45 -28.97 -5.09 7.09
N ASN A 46 -28.68 -3.95 6.46
CA ASN A 46 -29.51 -3.39 5.39
C ASN A 46 -28.64 -2.75 4.29
N VAL A 47 -29.26 -2.49 3.14
CA VAL A 47 -28.56 -1.97 1.94
C VAL A 47 -27.89 -0.61 2.19
N TRP A 48 -28.41 0.21 3.12
CA TRP A 48 -27.85 1.51 3.41
C TRP A 48 -26.45 1.42 4.01
N LEU A 49 -26.13 0.35 4.75
CA LEU A 49 -24.80 0.10 5.31
C LEU A 49 -23.69 -0.04 4.25
N LEU A 50 -24.02 -0.10 2.95
CA LEU A 50 -23.06 -0.02 1.85
C LEU A 50 -22.58 1.40 1.56
N ILE A 51 -23.24 2.44 2.09
CA ILE A 51 -22.87 3.84 1.85
C ILE A 51 -21.43 4.17 2.28
N PRO A 52 -20.92 3.80 3.48
CA PRO A 52 -19.55 4.15 3.86
C PRO A 52 -18.48 3.52 2.94
N PRO A 53 -18.56 2.23 2.54
CA PRO A 53 -17.69 1.67 1.50
C PRO A 53 -17.80 2.40 0.16
N VAL A 54 -19.03 2.70 -0.31
CA VAL A 54 -19.26 3.44 -1.56
C VAL A 54 -18.67 4.85 -1.48
N PHE A 55 -18.78 5.51 -0.33
CA PHE A 55 -18.17 6.82 -0.08
C PHE A 55 -16.65 6.77 -0.25
N ILE A 56 -15.96 5.74 0.27
CA ILE A 56 -14.52 5.56 0.07
C ILE A 56 -14.18 5.41 -1.42
N VAL A 57 -14.96 4.62 -2.16
CA VAL A 57 -14.74 4.45 -3.62
C VAL A 57 -14.93 5.79 -4.35
N ILE A 58 -15.98 6.54 -4.04
CA ILE A 58 -16.22 7.87 -4.63
C ILE A 58 -15.10 8.83 -4.26
N ALA A 59 -14.64 8.83 -3.00
CA ALA A 59 -13.54 9.66 -2.53
C ALA A 59 -12.24 9.35 -3.28
N ALA A 60 -11.94 8.07 -3.52
CA ALA A 60 -10.79 7.61 -4.30
C ALA A 60 -10.88 8.07 -5.77
N VAL A 61 -12.03 7.90 -6.43
CA VAL A 61 -12.25 8.34 -7.82
C VAL A 61 -12.14 9.86 -7.95
N LYS A 62 -12.68 10.60 -6.98
CA LYS A 62 -12.58 12.07 -6.89
C LYS A 62 -11.22 12.57 -6.39
N ARG A 63 -10.28 11.67 -6.08
CA ARG A 63 -8.93 11.99 -5.59
C ARG A 63 -8.94 12.86 -4.33
N ILE A 64 -9.90 12.64 -3.45
CA ILE A 64 -9.94 13.30 -2.14
C ILE A 64 -8.73 12.80 -1.33
N PRO A 65 -8.00 13.67 -0.59
CA PRO A 65 -6.89 13.23 0.24
C PRO A 65 -7.29 12.12 1.22
N GLY A 66 -6.34 11.23 1.54
CA GLY A 66 -6.63 10.02 2.32
C GLY A 66 -7.17 10.31 3.72
N ILE A 67 -6.58 11.26 4.45
CA ILE A 67 -6.98 11.59 5.84
C ILE A 67 -8.46 12.04 5.91
N PRO A 68 -8.93 13.07 5.16
CA PRO A 68 -10.35 13.42 5.13
C PRO A 68 -11.27 12.28 4.71
N SER A 69 -10.84 11.45 3.75
CA SER A 69 -11.64 10.34 3.25
C SER A 69 -11.85 9.26 4.31
N LEU A 70 -10.80 8.91 5.07
CA LEU A 70 -10.88 7.93 6.14
C LEU A 70 -11.67 8.45 7.34
N LEU A 71 -11.46 9.71 7.74
CA LEU A 71 -12.23 10.33 8.83
C LEU A 71 -13.72 10.46 8.47
N GLY A 72 -14.03 10.85 7.23
CA GLY A 72 -15.41 10.91 6.76
C GLY A 72 -16.09 9.55 6.76
N ALA A 73 -15.38 8.50 6.33
CA ALA A 73 -15.90 7.13 6.37
C ALA A 73 -16.13 6.64 7.81
N ALA A 74 -15.20 6.93 8.74
CA ALA A 74 -15.36 6.60 10.15
C ALA A 74 -16.55 7.34 10.78
N ALA A 75 -16.72 8.64 10.49
CA ALA A 75 -17.85 9.43 10.96
C ALA A 75 -19.19 8.87 10.44
N LEU A 76 -19.28 8.52 9.15
CA LEU A 76 -20.45 7.85 8.57
C LEU A 76 -20.72 6.51 9.26
N GLY A 77 -19.68 5.72 9.54
CA GLY A 77 -19.79 4.47 10.30
C GLY A 77 -20.37 4.69 11.69
N GLY A 78 -19.91 5.71 12.41
CA GLY A 78 -20.45 6.10 13.72
C GLY A 78 -21.92 6.54 13.67
N ILE A 79 -22.28 7.37 12.70
CA ILE A 79 -23.68 7.78 12.46
C ILE A 79 -24.57 6.55 12.22
N PHE A 80 -24.08 5.59 11.45
CA PHE A 80 -24.84 4.39 11.11
C PHE A 80 -24.94 3.42 12.29
N ALA A 81 -23.92 3.35 13.14
CA ALA A 81 -24.01 2.62 14.40
C ALA A 81 -25.12 3.18 15.30
N MET A 82 -25.30 4.51 15.32
CA MET A 82 -26.40 5.13 16.07
C MET A 82 -27.76 4.87 15.44
N ILE A 83 -27.91 5.07 14.13
CA ILE A 83 -29.20 4.96 13.42
C ILE A 83 -29.67 3.51 13.29
N PHE A 84 -28.79 2.61 12.85
CA PHE A 84 -29.18 1.24 12.47
C PHE A 84 -28.91 0.21 13.56
N GLN A 85 -27.93 0.45 14.43
CA GLN A 85 -27.55 -0.48 15.51
C GLN A 85 -27.98 0.00 16.91
N GLY A 86 -28.64 1.16 17.01
CA GLY A 86 -29.18 1.70 18.26
C GLY A 86 -28.11 2.06 19.31
N ARG A 87 -26.86 2.30 18.90
CA ARG A 87 -25.76 2.62 19.82
C ARG A 87 -25.81 4.09 20.23
N GLY A 88 -25.48 4.39 21.49
CA GLY A 88 -25.34 5.77 21.95
C GLY A 88 -24.07 6.43 21.40
N LEU A 89 -24.04 7.77 21.37
CA LEU A 89 -22.84 8.51 20.96
C LEU A 89 -21.62 8.15 21.83
N GLY A 90 -21.83 7.99 23.14
CA GLY A 90 -20.79 7.55 24.07
C GLY A 90 -20.19 6.19 23.68
N ASP A 91 -21.04 5.21 23.37
CA ASP A 91 -20.60 3.88 22.93
C ASP A 91 -19.84 3.94 21.62
N VAL A 92 -20.27 4.77 20.66
CA VAL A 92 -19.58 4.96 19.39
C VAL A 92 -18.18 5.52 19.60
N LEU A 93 -18.04 6.55 20.45
CA LEU A 93 -16.73 7.14 20.76
C LEU A 93 -15.81 6.14 21.50
N LEU A 94 -16.37 5.37 22.44
CA LEU A 94 -15.64 4.29 23.11
C LEU A 94 -15.21 3.21 22.13
N ASN A 95 -16.07 2.81 21.19
CA ASN A 95 -15.76 1.82 20.16
C ASN A 95 -14.68 2.33 19.19
N PHE A 96 -14.65 3.63 18.87
CA PHE A 96 -13.54 4.19 18.08
C PHE A 96 -12.21 4.12 18.84
N HIS A 97 -12.23 4.37 20.15
CA HIS A 97 -11.02 4.37 20.95
C HIS A 97 -10.53 2.96 21.30
N TYR A 98 -11.38 2.13 21.90
CA TYR A 98 -11.04 0.80 22.39
C TYR A 98 -11.28 -0.32 21.38
N GLY A 99 -12.15 -0.10 20.39
CA GLY A 99 -12.62 -1.13 19.47
C GLY A 99 -13.99 -1.66 19.88
N PHE A 100 -14.69 -2.23 18.90
CA PHE A 100 -15.92 -2.97 19.14
C PHE A 100 -15.59 -4.40 19.62
N GLU A 101 -16.33 -4.88 20.61
CA GLU A 101 -16.19 -6.23 21.16
C GLU A 101 -17.53 -6.97 21.09
N ALA A 102 -17.55 -8.02 20.27
CA ALA A 102 -18.63 -8.99 20.13
C ALA A 102 -18.27 -10.27 20.89
N SER A 103 -19.26 -10.83 21.57
CA SER A 103 -19.25 -12.17 22.13
C SER A 103 -20.48 -12.91 21.61
N THR A 104 -20.34 -13.50 20.43
CA THR A 104 -21.42 -14.19 19.73
C THR A 104 -21.47 -15.69 20.03
N GLY A 105 -20.47 -16.21 20.75
CA GLY A 105 -20.30 -17.64 21.01
C GLY A 105 -19.71 -18.41 19.82
N VAL A 106 -19.43 -17.73 18.70
CA VAL A 106 -18.81 -18.30 17.50
C VAL A 106 -17.46 -17.62 17.28
N GLU A 107 -16.37 -18.32 17.64
CA GLU A 107 -15.01 -17.76 17.66
C GLU A 107 -14.59 -17.11 16.34
N ILE A 108 -14.99 -17.68 15.20
CA ILE A 108 -14.67 -17.12 13.89
C ILE A 108 -15.38 -15.79 13.63
N VAL A 109 -16.62 -15.62 14.11
CA VAL A 109 -17.38 -14.37 14.00
C VAL A 109 -16.80 -13.34 14.96
N ASP A 110 -16.47 -13.74 16.18
CA ASP A 110 -15.86 -12.85 17.18
C ASP A 110 -14.50 -12.32 16.67
N LYS A 111 -13.65 -13.16 16.07
CA LYS A 111 -12.40 -12.70 15.42
C LYS A 111 -12.63 -11.76 14.24
N LEU A 112 -13.72 -11.92 13.49
CA LEU A 112 -14.03 -11.04 12.36
C LEU A 112 -14.47 -9.66 12.82
N LEU A 113 -15.27 -9.59 13.89
CA LEU A 113 -15.86 -8.37 14.43
C LEU A 113 -14.89 -7.62 15.36
N ASN A 114 -14.08 -8.34 16.13
CA ASN A 114 -13.18 -7.77 17.14
C ASN A 114 -11.86 -7.37 16.50
N ARG A 115 -11.88 -6.25 15.76
CA ARG A 115 -10.74 -5.71 15.02
C ARG A 115 -9.92 -4.67 15.79
N GLY A 116 -10.36 -4.32 17.00
CA GLY A 116 -9.77 -3.28 17.83
C GLY A 116 -10.11 -1.86 17.38
N GLY A 117 -9.54 -0.87 18.07
CA GLY A 117 -9.75 0.56 17.82
C GLY A 117 -8.43 1.33 17.78
N LEU A 118 -8.48 2.63 18.04
CA LEU A 118 -7.27 3.47 18.09
C LEU A 118 -6.24 2.94 19.10
N ASN A 119 -6.69 2.43 20.25
CA ASN A 119 -5.86 1.90 21.32
C ASN A 119 -5.00 0.72 20.85
N SER A 120 -5.59 -0.25 20.15
CA SER A 120 -4.84 -1.39 19.60
C SER A 120 -3.83 -0.99 18.52
N MET A 121 -4.02 0.18 17.90
CA MET A 121 -3.08 0.72 16.93
C MET A 121 -1.99 1.60 17.54
N LEU A 122 -2.05 1.95 18.84
CA LEU A 122 -1.07 2.83 19.47
C LEU A 122 0.36 2.28 19.37
N TRP A 123 0.53 0.97 19.53
CA TRP A 123 1.84 0.33 19.34
C TRP A 123 2.38 0.56 17.91
N THR A 124 1.54 0.32 16.90
CA THR A 124 1.89 0.54 15.49
C THR A 124 2.19 2.01 15.22
N ILE A 125 1.41 2.93 15.78
CA ILE A 125 1.63 4.37 15.67
C ILE A 125 2.97 4.76 16.30
N SER A 126 3.27 4.28 17.51
CA SER A 126 4.54 4.55 18.18
C SER A 126 5.73 4.03 17.36
N LEU A 127 5.64 2.80 16.86
CA LEU A 127 6.66 2.21 16.00
C LEU A 127 6.89 3.07 14.74
N ILE A 128 5.81 3.54 14.09
CA ILE A 128 5.90 4.42 12.92
C ILE A 128 6.56 5.76 13.26
N ILE A 129 6.24 6.37 14.40
CA ILE A 129 6.85 7.65 14.83
C ILE A 129 8.36 7.49 15.03
N PHE A 130 8.79 6.43 15.72
CA PHE A 130 10.22 6.14 15.90
C PHE A 130 10.90 5.81 14.57
N ALA A 131 10.26 5.01 13.73
CA ALA A 131 10.74 4.65 12.40
C ALA A 131 10.98 5.91 11.53
N LEU A 132 9.96 6.76 11.38
CA LEU A 132 10.07 8.02 10.64
C LEU A 132 11.17 8.95 11.18
N SER A 133 11.27 9.06 12.51
CA SER A 133 12.32 9.87 13.14
C SER A 133 13.71 9.34 12.80
N PHE A 134 13.90 8.03 12.89
CA PHE A 134 15.16 7.37 12.56
C PHE A 134 15.50 7.50 11.06
N GLY A 135 14.56 7.18 10.19
CA GLY A 135 14.72 7.30 8.73
C GLY A 135 15.06 8.73 8.30
N GLY A 136 14.40 9.73 8.90
CA GLY A 136 14.69 11.14 8.66
C GLY A 136 16.11 11.56 9.08
N ILE A 137 16.60 11.07 10.23
CA ILE A 137 17.99 11.30 10.66
C ILE A 137 18.96 10.69 9.64
N LEU A 138 18.75 9.43 9.23
CA LEU A 138 19.61 8.77 8.24
C LEU A 138 19.62 9.47 6.87
N GLU A 139 18.47 9.98 6.43
CA GLU A 139 18.34 10.77 5.20
C GLU A 139 19.13 12.09 5.30
N LYS A 140 18.97 12.82 6.41
CA LYS A 140 19.68 14.09 6.64
C LYS A 140 21.19 13.92 6.83
N SER A 141 21.63 12.83 7.41
CA SER A 141 23.06 12.49 7.53
C SER A 141 23.70 12.09 6.20
N GLY A 142 22.94 11.94 5.11
CA GLY A 142 23.47 11.61 3.79
C GLY A 142 23.92 10.15 3.64
N PHE A 143 23.48 9.26 4.54
CA PHE A 143 23.95 7.87 4.63
C PHE A 143 23.77 7.11 3.30
N ILE A 144 22.59 7.24 2.69
CA ILE A 144 22.26 6.54 1.44
C ILE A 144 23.08 7.08 0.26
N GLN A 145 23.30 8.40 0.20
CA GLN A 145 24.08 9.05 -0.85
C GLN A 145 25.54 8.59 -0.80
N VAL A 146 26.09 8.35 0.40
CA VAL A 146 27.46 7.83 0.58
C VAL A 146 27.56 6.38 0.11
N ILE A 147 26.63 5.52 0.52
CA ILE A 147 26.67 4.07 0.19
C ILE A 147 26.43 3.83 -1.31
N LEU A 148 25.41 4.48 -1.88
CA LEU A 148 24.91 4.15 -3.21
C LEU A 148 25.34 5.16 -4.29
N GLY A 149 25.81 6.36 -3.91
CA GLY A 149 26.24 7.39 -4.86
C GLY A 149 27.39 6.95 -5.78
N ARG A 150 28.29 6.09 -5.29
CA ARG A 150 29.36 5.49 -6.11
C ARG A 150 28.85 4.41 -7.06
N LEU A 151 27.79 3.69 -6.70
CA LEU A 151 27.21 2.63 -7.53
C LEU A 151 26.49 3.22 -8.75
N VAL A 152 25.79 4.36 -8.57
CA VAL A 152 25.09 5.04 -9.67
C VAL A 152 26.02 5.35 -10.85
N LYS A 153 27.25 5.79 -10.57
CA LYS A 153 28.24 6.15 -11.59
C LYS A 153 28.76 4.95 -12.39
N LYS A 154 28.70 3.74 -11.84
CA LYS A 154 29.19 2.52 -12.49
C LYS A 154 28.17 1.88 -13.43
N VAL A 155 26.90 2.28 -13.35
CA VAL A 155 25.84 1.73 -14.19
C VAL A 155 25.94 2.25 -15.62
N LYS A 156 26.02 1.32 -16.58
CA LYS A 156 26.12 1.61 -18.02
C LYS A 156 24.92 1.09 -18.84
N SER A 157 24.03 0.30 -18.26
CA SER A 157 22.91 -0.34 -18.96
C SER A 157 21.57 0.01 -18.30
N VAL A 158 20.48 0.03 -19.10
CA VAL A 158 19.12 0.29 -18.60
C VAL A 158 18.72 -0.76 -17.57
N VAL A 159 19.03 -2.03 -17.83
CA VAL A 159 18.78 -3.14 -16.90
C VAL A 159 19.51 -2.93 -15.58
N GLY A 160 20.78 -2.55 -15.62
CA GLY A 160 21.56 -2.25 -14.43
C GLY A 160 21.00 -1.07 -13.65
N LEU A 161 20.49 -0.03 -14.34
CA LEU A 161 19.89 1.13 -13.71
C LEU A 161 18.57 0.78 -13.01
N VAL A 162 17.70 0.02 -13.68
CA VAL A 162 16.43 -0.45 -13.12
C VAL A 162 16.65 -1.36 -11.92
N THR A 163 17.54 -2.35 -12.07
CA THR A 163 17.89 -3.28 -10.99
C THR A 163 18.44 -2.53 -9.78
N LEU A 164 19.37 -1.60 -9.99
CA LEU A 164 19.95 -0.81 -8.92
C LEU A 164 18.89 0.10 -8.26
N THR A 165 17.98 0.70 -9.03
CA THR A 165 16.89 1.53 -8.49
C THR A 165 15.97 0.72 -7.58
N ILE A 166 15.57 -0.49 -8.03
CA ILE A 166 14.72 -1.41 -7.27
C ILE A 166 15.42 -1.86 -5.98
N ILE A 167 16.64 -2.39 -6.07
CA ILE A 167 17.40 -2.86 -4.91
C ILE A 167 17.63 -1.72 -3.92
N THR A 168 17.91 -0.52 -4.42
CA THR A 168 18.06 0.68 -3.58
C THR A 168 16.77 1.00 -2.85
N GLY A 169 15.62 0.97 -3.52
CA GLY A 169 14.31 1.16 -2.89
C GLY A 169 14.06 0.14 -1.76
N ILE A 170 14.30 -1.14 -2.02
CA ILE A 170 14.15 -2.22 -1.03
C ILE A 170 15.07 -2.01 0.18
N ILE A 171 16.34 -1.68 -0.05
CA ILE A 171 17.30 -1.38 1.02
C ILE A 171 16.82 -0.15 1.80
N CYS A 172 16.32 0.87 1.12
CA CYS A 172 15.80 2.06 1.78
C CYS A 172 14.55 1.75 2.63
N ASP A 173 13.62 0.91 2.18
CA ASP A 173 12.48 0.50 3.03
C ASP A 173 12.96 -0.20 4.31
N PHE A 174 13.96 -1.08 4.16
CA PHE A 174 14.51 -1.84 5.26
C PHE A 174 15.28 -0.96 6.25
N VAL A 175 16.07 -0.01 5.75
CA VAL A 175 16.98 0.82 6.57
C VAL A 175 16.34 2.13 7.04
N LEU A 176 15.63 2.84 6.16
CA LEU A 176 14.97 4.12 6.46
C LEU A 176 13.57 3.94 7.06
N THR A 177 13.08 2.70 7.11
CA THR A 177 11.88 2.29 7.85
C THR A 177 10.59 3.01 7.47
N ASP A 178 10.59 3.69 6.32
CA ASP A 178 9.46 4.44 5.78
C ASP A 178 9.41 4.38 4.25
N GLN A 179 8.21 4.12 3.71
CA GLN A 179 7.98 4.00 2.28
C GLN A 179 8.22 5.31 1.53
N TYR A 180 7.83 6.45 2.10
CA TYR A 180 8.00 7.74 1.42
C TYR A 180 9.48 8.06 1.24
N LEU A 181 10.30 7.84 2.26
CA LEU A 181 11.76 7.97 2.17
C LEU A 181 12.35 6.97 1.16
N ALA A 182 11.86 5.73 1.14
CA ALA A 182 12.30 4.71 0.19
C ALA A 182 11.98 5.02 -1.28
N ILE A 183 11.03 5.90 -1.55
CA ILE A 183 10.71 6.39 -2.90
C ILE A 183 11.47 7.69 -3.21
N ILE A 184 11.48 8.65 -2.27
CA ILE A 184 12.03 9.99 -2.48
C ILE A 184 13.56 9.95 -2.62
N VAL A 185 14.25 9.20 -1.75
CA VAL A 185 15.73 9.18 -1.75
C VAL A 185 16.27 8.61 -3.06
N PRO A 186 15.84 7.41 -3.52
CA PRO A 186 16.35 6.88 -4.78
C PRO A 186 15.89 7.71 -5.97
N GLY A 187 14.68 8.29 -5.93
CA GLY A 187 14.21 9.21 -6.96
C GLY A 187 15.12 10.44 -7.14
N ARG A 188 15.54 11.07 -6.03
CA ARG A 188 16.49 12.20 -6.04
C ARG A 188 17.90 11.79 -6.45
N MET A 189 18.31 10.56 -6.18
CA MET A 189 19.64 10.06 -6.52
C MET A 189 19.75 9.67 -8.00
N TYR A 190 18.73 9.02 -8.55
CA TYR A 190 18.82 8.42 -9.88
C TYR A 190 18.28 9.30 -11.01
N TYR A 191 17.48 10.35 -10.75
CA TYR A 191 16.85 11.11 -11.86
C TYR A 191 17.83 11.63 -12.91
N LYS A 192 18.99 12.17 -12.49
CA LYS A 192 20.01 12.65 -13.44
C LYS A 192 20.52 11.51 -14.33
N LYS A 193 20.69 10.31 -13.76
CA LYS A 193 21.17 9.15 -14.51
C LYS A 193 20.13 8.62 -15.50
N TYR A 194 18.84 8.67 -15.13
CA TYR A 194 17.75 8.38 -16.07
C TYR A 194 17.70 9.42 -17.19
N ASP A 195 17.87 10.71 -16.88
CA ASP A 195 17.92 11.80 -17.86
C ASP A 195 19.12 11.64 -18.83
N GLU A 196 20.32 11.31 -18.32
CA GLU A 196 21.53 11.00 -19.12
C GLU A 196 21.33 9.81 -20.07
N MET A 197 20.51 8.83 -19.69
CA MET A 197 20.20 7.64 -20.49
C MET A 197 18.96 7.82 -21.38
N ASN A 198 18.45 9.04 -21.53
CA ASN A 198 17.26 9.39 -22.32
C ASN A 198 15.99 8.64 -21.89
N LEU A 199 15.88 8.28 -20.61
CA LEU A 199 14.70 7.63 -20.03
C LEU A 199 13.74 8.68 -19.44
N SER A 200 12.43 8.41 -19.48
CA SER A 200 11.44 9.34 -18.95
C SER A 200 11.36 9.28 -17.41
N ARG A 201 10.97 10.40 -16.79
CA ARG A 201 10.72 10.45 -15.33
C ARG A 201 9.57 9.55 -14.89
N SER A 202 8.60 9.30 -15.77
CA SER A 202 7.54 8.31 -15.54
C SER A 202 8.09 6.89 -15.47
N TYR A 203 9.17 6.58 -16.19
CA TYR A 203 9.84 5.29 -16.07
C TYR A 203 10.55 5.15 -14.73
N LEU A 204 11.30 6.18 -14.30
CA LEU A 204 11.88 6.23 -12.96
C LEU A 204 10.79 6.06 -11.88
N SER A 205 9.72 6.85 -11.95
CA SER A 205 8.60 6.76 -11.01
C SER A 205 8.02 5.36 -10.95
N ARG A 206 7.80 4.70 -12.11
CA ARG A 206 7.35 3.30 -12.14
C ARG A 206 8.35 2.36 -11.45
N THR A 207 9.64 2.50 -11.74
CA THR A 207 10.67 1.65 -11.13
C THR A 207 10.76 1.85 -9.61
N LEU A 208 10.53 3.08 -9.12
CA LEU A 208 10.46 3.37 -7.69
C LEU A 208 9.26 2.69 -7.03
N GLU A 209 8.10 2.69 -7.70
CA GLU A 209 6.91 1.94 -7.24
C GLU A 209 7.18 0.43 -7.22
N ASP A 210 7.87 -0.10 -8.23
CA ASP A 210 8.19 -1.54 -8.35
C ASP A 210 9.10 -2.04 -7.21
N GLY A 211 9.95 -1.16 -6.66
CA GLY A 211 10.83 -1.42 -5.52
C GLY A 211 10.23 -0.94 -4.20
N GLY A 212 10.23 0.36 -3.96
CA GLY A 212 9.87 0.98 -2.67
C GLY A 212 8.42 0.73 -2.24
N THR A 213 7.45 1.06 -3.09
CA THR A 213 6.03 0.90 -2.70
C THR A 213 5.67 -0.56 -2.42
N LEU A 214 6.08 -1.47 -3.30
CA LEU A 214 5.71 -2.87 -3.17
C LEU A 214 6.49 -3.62 -2.10
N TRP A 215 7.68 -3.18 -1.71
CA TRP A 215 8.46 -3.87 -0.66
C TRP A 215 8.26 -3.32 0.74
N SER A 216 7.71 -2.11 0.90
CA SER A 216 7.38 -1.56 2.21
C SER A 216 6.61 -2.51 3.15
N PRO A 217 5.53 -3.22 2.75
CA PRO A 217 4.83 -4.15 3.64
C PRO A 217 5.68 -5.36 4.03
N MET A 218 6.82 -5.61 3.39
CA MET A 218 7.68 -6.75 3.70
C MET A 218 8.66 -6.46 4.84
N CYS A 219 8.74 -5.20 5.30
CA CYS A 219 9.61 -4.76 6.38
C CYS A 219 8.82 -4.67 7.71
N PRO A 220 9.08 -5.52 8.71
CA PRO A 220 8.23 -5.60 9.91
C PRO A 220 8.23 -4.35 10.78
N TRP A 221 9.29 -3.54 10.69
CA TRP A 221 9.43 -2.28 11.43
C TRP A 221 9.12 -1.04 10.57
N ASN A 222 8.56 -1.22 9.38
CA ASN A 222 7.94 -0.14 8.60
C ASN A 222 6.43 -0.11 8.90
N GLY A 223 5.80 1.05 8.77
CA GLY A 223 4.36 1.24 8.99
C GLY A 223 3.47 0.31 8.16
N CYS A 224 3.81 0.07 6.88
CA CYS A 224 3.04 -0.85 6.06
C CYS A 224 3.13 -2.30 6.59
N GLY A 225 4.32 -2.75 6.97
CA GLY A 225 4.50 -4.12 7.48
C GLY A 225 3.85 -4.33 8.84
N ALA A 226 3.97 -3.35 9.74
CA ALA A 226 3.31 -3.36 11.04
C ALA A 226 1.77 -3.35 10.90
N TYR A 227 1.23 -2.54 9.99
CA TYR A 227 -0.21 -2.50 9.70
C TYR A 227 -0.72 -3.85 9.15
N GLN A 228 -0.02 -4.44 8.18
CA GLN A 228 -0.41 -5.74 7.62
C GLN A 228 -0.32 -6.86 8.64
N SER A 229 0.73 -6.89 9.47
CA SER A 229 0.87 -7.88 10.54
C SER A 229 -0.26 -7.78 11.56
N ALA A 230 -0.61 -6.56 11.99
CA ALA A 230 -1.74 -6.32 12.89
C ALA A 230 -3.09 -6.70 12.25
N THR A 231 -3.29 -6.41 10.96
CA THR A 231 -4.56 -6.66 10.26
C THR A 231 -4.78 -8.14 9.94
N LEU A 232 -3.72 -8.86 9.59
CA LEU A 232 -3.76 -10.29 9.27
C LEU A 232 -3.65 -11.17 10.53
N GLY A 233 -3.20 -10.61 11.66
CA GLY A 233 -2.98 -11.36 12.90
C GLY A 233 -1.81 -12.35 12.85
N VAL A 234 -0.90 -12.17 11.88
CA VAL A 234 0.29 -13.02 11.69
C VAL A 234 1.53 -12.16 11.53
N SER A 235 2.71 -12.71 11.86
CA SER A 235 3.97 -11.97 11.71
C SER A 235 4.27 -11.66 10.24
N THR A 236 5.05 -10.61 10.00
CA THR A 236 5.48 -10.21 8.64
C THR A 236 6.11 -11.35 7.87
N PHE A 237 6.99 -12.13 8.50
CA PHE A 237 7.64 -13.27 7.87
C PHE A 237 6.70 -14.42 7.55
N ALA A 238 5.56 -14.54 8.25
CA ALA A 238 4.58 -15.57 7.97
C ALA A 238 3.78 -15.28 6.70
N TYR A 239 3.38 -14.02 6.45
CA TYR A 239 2.69 -13.66 5.21
C TYR A 239 3.64 -13.32 4.04
N PHE A 240 4.90 -12.98 4.33
CA PHE A 240 5.93 -12.66 3.33
C PHE A 240 5.95 -13.60 2.11
N PRO A 241 6.01 -14.95 2.25
CA PRO A 241 6.07 -15.85 1.09
C PRO A 241 4.79 -15.87 0.27
N TYR A 242 3.67 -15.39 0.82
CA TYR A 242 2.38 -15.33 0.15
C TYR A 242 2.12 -13.98 -0.51
N SER A 243 2.98 -12.97 -0.34
CA SER A 243 2.87 -11.67 -1.00
C SER A 243 3.32 -11.72 -2.47
N PHE A 244 2.70 -12.59 -3.27
CA PHE A 244 3.16 -12.94 -4.62
C PHE A 244 3.29 -11.73 -5.54
N MET A 245 2.34 -10.80 -5.52
CA MET A 245 2.41 -9.58 -6.35
C MET A 245 3.67 -8.76 -6.02
N ASN A 246 3.96 -8.58 -4.74
CA ASN A 246 5.10 -7.81 -4.24
C ASN A 246 6.44 -8.47 -4.59
N LEU A 247 6.49 -9.80 -4.52
CA LEU A 247 7.68 -10.60 -4.86
C LEU A 247 7.94 -10.66 -6.38
N ILE A 248 6.89 -10.83 -7.18
CA ILE A 248 6.99 -11.05 -8.63
C ILE A 248 7.26 -9.74 -9.37
N ASN A 249 6.67 -8.64 -8.91
CA ASN A 249 6.70 -7.38 -9.66
C ASN A 249 8.11 -6.80 -9.91
N PRO A 250 9.03 -6.77 -8.94
CA PRO A 250 10.40 -6.32 -9.20
C PRO A 250 11.14 -7.23 -10.19
N ILE A 251 10.90 -8.55 -10.11
CA ILE A 251 11.49 -9.52 -11.05
C ILE A 251 11.00 -9.22 -12.47
N LEU A 252 9.68 -9.03 -12.65
CA LEU A 252 9.11 -8.65 -13.93
C LEU A 252 9.62 -7.30 -14.44
N ALA A 253 9.79 -6.31 -13.56
CA ALA A 253 10.33 -5.00 -13.94
C ALA A 253 11.75 -5.11 -14.51
N ILE A 254 12.61 -5.93 -13.89
CA ILE A 254 13.98 -6.21 -14.36
C ILE A 254 13.94 -6.98 -15.68
N THR A 255 13.10 -8.01 -15.79
CA THR A 255 12.92 -8.79 -17.02
C THR A 255 12.43 -7.93 -18.18
N PHE A 256 11.48 -7.02 -17.94
CA PHE A 256 10.97 -6.10 -18.96
C PHE A 256 12.05 -5.11 -19.41
N ALA A 257 12.88 -4.61 -18.48
CA ALA A 257 14.04 -3.81 -18.83
C ALA A 257 15.03 -4.57 -19.71
N TYR A 258 15.25 -5.86 -19.44
CA TYR A 258 16.14 -6.74 -20.22
C TYR A 258 15.64 -6.93 -21.65
N PHE A 259 14.36 -7.24 -21.83
CA PHE A 259 13.75 -7.40 -23.15
C PHE A 259 13.37 -6.07 -23.82
N LYS A 260 13.68 -4.92 -23.19
CA LYS A 260 13.32 -3.57 -23.66
C LYS A 260 11.80 -3.37 -23.82
N ILE A 261 11.00 -4.11 -23.07
CA ILE A 261 9.53 -4.01 -23.07
C ILE A 261 9.10 -2.86 -22.15
N ALA A 262 8.20 -2.01 -22.64
CA ALA A 262 7.65 -0.89 -21.88
C ALA A 262 8.73 0.03 -21.27
N VAL A 263 9.87 0.21 -21.95
CA VAL A 263 10.89 1.20 -21.59
C VAL A 263 10.49 2.54 -22.19
N PHE A 264 10.33 3.55 -21.33
CA PHE A 264 9.88 4.87 -21.77
C PHE A 264 11.05 5.82 -21.93
N HIS A 265 11.14 6.42 -23.10
CA HIS A 265 12.17 7.40 -23.41
C HIS A 265 11.61 8.81 -23.29
N ARG A 266 12.47 9.77 -22.94
CA ARG A 266 12.07 11.16 -22.74
C ARG A 266 11.53 11.82 -24.02
N ASN A 267 12.05 11.40 -25.18
CA ASN A 267 11.65 11.93 -26.48
C ASN A 267 10.32 11.37 -27.03
N ASP A 268 9.69 10.43 -26.33
CA ASP A 268 8.43 9.85 -26.78
C ASP A 268 7.32 10.91 -26.72
N LYS A 269 6.57 11.08 -27.83
CA LYS A 269 5.63 12.20 -28.05
C LYS A 269 4.62 12.34 -26.90
N ARG A 270 4.17 11.20 -26.39
CA ARG A 270 3.26 11.05 -25.24
C ARG A 270 3.72 11.75 -23.95
N PHE A 271 5.03 11.87 -23.73
CA PHE A 271 5.58 12.51 -22.52
C PHE A 271 5.88 13.99 -22.71
N LYS A 272 6.15 14.44 -23.94
CA LYS A 272 6.31 15.88 -24.25
C LYS A 272 5.01 16.63 -24.01
N ASP A 273 3.90 16.10 -24.50
CA ASP A 273 2.58 16.73 -24.36
C ASP A 273 2.15 16.81 -22.87
N ALA A 274 2.49 15.77 -22.08
CA ALA A 274 2.19 15.73 -20.64
C ALA A 274 3.07 16.68 -19.82
N GLU A 275 4.34 16.86 -20.19
CA GLU A 275 5.26 17.82 -19.55
C GLU A 275 4.83 19.26 -19.86
N GLU A 276 4.44 19.55 -21.09
CA GLU A 276 3.91 20.85 -21.51
C GLU A 276 2.61 21.20 -20.78
N TYR A 277 1.68 20.24 -20.64
CA TYR A 277 0.46 20.42 -19.86
C TYR A 277 0.73 20.71 -18.38
N ARG A 278 1.68 20.00 -17.76
CA ARG A 278 2.07 20.23 -16.36
C ARG A 278 2.67 21.62 -16.14
N LEU A 279 3.53 22.07 -17.05
CA LEU A 279 4.11 23.42 -16.99
C LEU A 279 3.04 24.51 -17.10
N LYS A 280 2.07 24.36 -18.02
CA LYS A 280 0.92 25.28 -18.13
C LYS A 280 0.12 25.32 -16.83
N ARG A 281 -0.23 24.17 -16.26
CA ARG A 281 -1.00 24.12 -15.02
C ARG A 281 -0.26 24.69 -13.80
N SER A 282 1.04 24.40 -13.64
CA SER A 282 1.84 25.01 -12.55
C SER A 282 1.99 26.52 -12.73
N SER A 283 2.06 27.02 -13.97
CA SER A 283 2.03 28.46 -14.21
C SER A 283 0.69 29.09 -13.84
N GLU A 284 -0.44 28.44 -14.15
CA GLU A 284 -1.78 28.90 -13.78
C GLU A 284 -2.02 28.89 -12.26
N GLU A 285 -1.49 27.90 -11.54
CA GLU A 285 -1.57 27.84 -10.07
C GLU A 285 -0.66 28.89 -9.42
N SER A 286 0.50 29.21 -10.01
CA SER A 286 1.39 30.28 -9.51
C SER A 286 0.88 31.71 -9.75
N VAL A 287 -0.05 31.90 -10.69
CA VAL A 287 -0.70 33.19 -10.96
C VAL A 287 -1.93 33.42 -10.08
N LYS A 288 -2.45 32.35 -9.43
CA LYS A 288 -3.63 32.39 -8.55
C LYS A 288 -3.30 32.53 -7.06
N ASN A 289 -2.02 32.49 -6.69
CA ASN A 289 -1.52 32.75 -5.33
C ASN A 289 -0.73 34.05 -5.31
#